data_AF-A0A0F9J6T2-F1
#
_entry.id   AF-A0A0F9J6T2-F1
#
_cell.length_a   1.000
_cell.length_b   1.000
_cell.length_c   1.000
_cell.angle_alpha   90.00
_cell.angle_beta   90.00
_cell.angle_gamma   90.00
#
_symmetry.space_group_name_H-M   'P 1'
#
loop_
_entity.id
_entity.type
_entity.pdbx_description
1 polymer ?
#
loop_
_entity_poly.entity_id
_entity_poly.type
_entity_poly.pdbx_seq_one_letter_code
_entity_poly.pdbx_strand_id
1 'polypeptide(L)'
;ATAFNKRFDFNFLQDRGFIIRELPCPMIIATDILKLPPRKSGTLYKWPNVEETWKYLFPNNEYSEKHRAYDDAIHEAQIVFEMYKQKKWKSIIEKEIKIA
;
A
#
# COMPACT_ATOMS: atom_id res chain seq x y z
N ALA A 1 -7.68 -0.73 9.06
CA ALA A 1 -7.17 -1.78 8.15
C ALA A 1 -6.72 -1.14 6.84
N THR A 2 -5.74 -1.73 6.18
CA THR A 2 -5.34 -1.39 4.81
C THR A 2 -5.00 -2.66 4.05
N ALA A 3 -4.95 -2.56 2.72
CA ALA A 3 -4.52 -3.61 1.81
C ALA A 3 -3.95 -2.97 0.54
N PHE A 4 -3.09 -3.67 -0.19
CA PHE A 4 -2.58 -3.21 -1.47
C PHE A 4 -3.72 -3.24 -2.50
N ASN A 5 -3.94 -2.15 -3.24
CA ASN A 5 -5.16 -2.00 -4.04
C ASN A 5 -6.46 -2.20 -3.22
N LYS A 6 -6.51 -1.73 -1.96
CA LYS A 6 -7.58 -1.97 -0.98
C LYS A 6 -9.03 -1.86 -1.46
N ARG A 7 -9.30 -1.10 -2.53
CA ARG A 7 -10.66 -0.95 -3.07
C ARG A 7 -11.22 -2.31 -3.52
N PHE A 8 -10.37 -3.19 -4.04
CA PHE A 8 -10.81 -4.53 -4.44
C PHE A 8 -11.28 -5.35 -3.25
N ASP A 9 -10.43 -5.51 -2.24
CA ASP A 9 -10.71 -6.31 -1.04
C ASP A 9 -11.83 -5.71 -0.19
N PHE A 10 -11.80 -4.39 0.01
CA PHE A 10 -12.73 -3.74 0.93
C PHE A 10 -14.12 -3.67 0.35
N ASN A 11 -14.27 -3.42 -0.96
CA ASN A 11 -15.59 -3.50 -1.58
C ASN A 11 -16.19 -4.91 -1.41
N PHE A 12 -15.41 -5.96 -1.70
CA PHE A 12 -15.86 -7.34 -1.54
C PHE A 12 -16.36 -7.67 -0.12
N LEU A 13 -15.68 -7.14 0.90
CA LEU A 13 -16.02 -7.33 2.31
C LEU A 13 -17.19 -6.42 2.74
N GLN A 14 -17.18 -5.15 2.36
CA GLN A 14 -18.26 -4.20 2.69
C GLN A 14 -19.60 -4.65 2.08
N ASP A 15 -19.58 -5.17 0.85
CA ASP A 15 -20.75 -5.76 0.19
C ASP A 15 -21.33 -6.96 0.97
N ARG A 16 -20.55 -7.56 1.88
CA ARG A 16 -20.96 -8.65 2.80
C ARG A 16 -21.28 -8.18 4.21
N GLY A 17 -21.39 -6.86 4.41
CA GLY A 17 -21.79 -6.27 5.68
C GLY A 17 -20.63 -6.02 6.67
N PHE A 18 -19.38 -6.18 6.25
CA PHE A 18 -18.24 -5.86 7.11
C PHE A 18 -18.03 -4.34 7.21
N ILE A 19 -17.89 -3.84 8.44
CA ILE A 19 -17.55 -2.43 8.70
C ILE A 19 -16.03 -2.32 8.89
N ILE A 20 -15.37 -1.60 7.98
CA ILE A 20 -13.90 -1.48 7.96
C ILE A 20 -13.50 -0.03 8.24
N ARG A 21 -12.72 0.19 9.31
CA ARG A 21 -12.05 1.48 9.54
C ARG A 21 -10.82 1.57 8.66
N GLU A 22 -10.86 2.39 7.62
CA GLU A 22 -9.84 2.40 6.58
C GLU A 22 -8.61 3.26 6.91
N LEU A 23 -7.45 2.75 6.56
CA LEU A 23 -6.19 3.49 6.50
C LEU A 23 -5.85 3.82 5.03
N PRO A 24 -4.86 4.69 4.76
CA PRO A 24 -4.38 4.96 3.40
C PRO A 24 -3.98 3.69 2.65
N CYS A 25 -4.19 3.68 1.33
CA CYS A 25 -3.80 2.57 0.47
C CYS A 25 -2.26 2.55 0.29
N PRO A 26 -1.56 1.42 0.57
CA PRO A 26 -0.12 1.34 0.42
C PRO A 26 0.32 1.55 -1.02
N MET A 27 -0.46 1.09 -2.00
CA MET A 27 -0.22 1.31 -3.43
C MET A 27 -0.17 2.80 -3.79
N ILE A 28 -1.08 3.60 -3.25
CA ILE A 28 -1.15 5.03 -3.55
C ILE A 28 0.01 5.76 -2.90
N ILE A 29 0.32 5.46 -1.64
CA ILE A 29 1.51 5.99 -0.95
C ILE A 29 2.79 5.61 -1.71
N ALA A 30 2.91 4.35 -2.14
CA ALA A 30 4.06 3.84 -2.88
C ALA A 30 4.23 4.51 -4.24
N THR A 31 3.15 5.02 -4.86
CA THR A 31 3.23 5.72 -6.16
C THR A 31 4.14 6.95 -6.08
N ASP A 32 4.00 7.76 -5.03
CA ASP A 32 4.79 8.98 -4.84
C ASP A 32 6.23 8.70 -4.38
N ILE A 33 6.48 7.49 -3.87
CA ILE A 33 7.81 7.03 -3.41
C ILE A 33 8.60 6.46 -4.59
N LEU A 34 8.01 5.50 -5.31
CA LEU A 34 8.69 4.75 -6.37
C LEU A 34 8.77 5.53 -7.68
N LYS A 35 7.79 6.40 -7.95
CA LYS A 35 7.75 7.25 -9.16
C LYS A 35 8.00 6.47 -10.46
N LEU A 36 7.39 5.28 -10.56
CA LEU A 36 7.54 4.41 -11.73
C LEU A 36 7.00 5.09 -13.00
N PRO A 37 7.61 4.84 -14.17
CA PRO A 37 7.18 5.43 -15.42
C PRO A 37 5.72 5.10 -15.72
N PRO A 38 4.93 6.06 -16.23
CA PRO A 38 3.50 5.89 -16.44
C PRO A 38 3.22 4.83 -17.52
N ARG A 39 2.21 3.99 -17.27
CA ARG A 39 1.73 2.98 -18.25
C ARG A 39 0.72 3.53 -19.26
N LYS A 40 0.09 4.67 -18.95
CA LYS A 40 -0.94 5.31 -19.78
C LYS A 40 -0.57 6.77 -20.02
N SER A 41 -0.73 7.22 -21.26
CA SER A 41 -0.57 8.64 -21.59
C SER A 41 -1.49 9.51 -20.73
N GLY A 42 -0.99 10.64 -20.23
CA GLY A 42 -1.71 11.54 -19.33
C GLY A 42 -1.65 11.20 -17.83
N THR A 43 -0.91 10.16 -17.42
CA THR A 43 -0.62 9.88 -16.01
C THR A 43 0.82 10.23 -15.67
N LEU A 44 1.09 10.73 -14.46
CA LEU A 44 2.44 11.13 -14.04
C LEU A 44 3.29 9.92 -13.65
N TYR A 45 2.79 9.10 -12.73
CA TYR A 45 3.43 7.88 -12.27
C TYR A 45 2.45 6.71 -12.34
N LYS A 46 2.99 5.53 -12.61
CA LYS A 46 2.25 4.28 -12.54
C LYS A 46 2.05 3.88 -11.07
N TRP A 47 0.85 3.41 -10.74
CA TRP A 47 0.63 2.69 -9.48
C TRP A 47 1.45 1.38 -9.48
N PRO A 48 2.36 1.20 -8.50
CA PRO A 48 3.18 0.00 -8.45
C PRO A 48 2.33 -1.22 -8.11
N ASN A 49 2.81 -2.43 -8.43
CA ASN A 49 2.29 -3.65 -7.83
C ASN A 49 3.08 -4.00 -6.55
N VAL A 50 2.67 -5.07 -5.86
CA VAL A 50 3.30 -5.54 -4.62
C VAL A 50 4.76 -5.89 -4.88
N GLU A 51 5.06 -6.63 -5.95
CA GLU A 51 6.41 -7.07 -6.28
C GLU A 51 7.37 -5.91 -6.58
N GLU A 52 6.93 -4.90 -7.33
CA GLU A 52 7.71 -3.68 -7.60
C GLU A 52 8.00 -2.90 -6.32
N THR A 53 6.99 -2.79 -5.45
CA THR A 53 7.15 -2.14 -4.14
C THR A 53 8.09 -2.92 -3.24
N TRP A 54 7.99 -4.25 -3.25
CA TRP A 54 8.87 -5.13 -2.51
C TRP A 54 10.32 -5.01 -2.98
N LYS A 55 10.58 -5.11 -4.29
CA LYS A 55 11.92 -4.97 -4.87
C LYS A 55 12.57 -3.63 -4.53
N TYR A 56 11.77 -2.56 -4.45
CA TYR A 56 12.27 -1.25 -4.04
C TYR A 56 12.64 -1.18 -2.55
N LEU A 57 11.79 -1.73 -1.68
CA LEU A 57 11.97 -1.65 -0.22
C LEU A 57 12.96 -2.68 0.33
N PHE A 58 13.05 -3.84 -0.32
CA PHE A 58 13.85 -4.99 0.10
C PHE A 58 14.71 -5.51 -1.06
N PRO A 59 15.67 -4.71 -1.57
CA PRO A 59 16.43 -5.04 -2.78
C PRO A 59 17.29 -6.31 -2.65
N ASN A 60 17.61 -6.71 -1.42
CA ASN A 60 18.42 -7.91 -1.13
C ASN A 60 17.56 -9.17 -0.89
N ASN A 61 16.23 -9.06 -0.98
CA ASN A 61 15.31 -10.15 -0.72
C ASN A 61 14.57 -10.51 -2.01
N GLU A 62 14.86 -11.69 -2.54
CA GLU A 62 14.07 -12.22 -3.65
C GLU A 62 12.64 -12.51 -3.18
N TYR A 63 11.67 -11.89 -3.85
CA TYR A 63 10.26 -12.15 -3.66
C TYR A 63 9.63 -12.45 -5.01
N SER A 64 8.84 -13.52 -5.03
CA SER A 64 7.98 -13.91 -6.15
C SER A 64 6.59 -14.15 -5.58
N GLU A 65 5.64 -13.34 -6.04
CA GLU A 65 4.25 -13.37 -5.59
C GLU A 65 3.61 -14.72 -5.94
N LYS A 66 3.13 -15.44 -4.91
CA LYS A 66 2.50 -16.76 -5.07
C LYS A 66 0.98 -16.69 -5.22
N HIS A 67 0.41 -15.49 -5.22
CA HIS A 67 -1.03 -15.22 -5.26
C HIS A 67 -1.81 -16.00 -4.20
N ARG A 68 -1.28 -16.01 -2.97
CA ARG A 68 -1.93 -16.67 -1.83
C ARG A 68 -2.30 -15.60 -0.82
N ALA A 69 -3.58 -15.50 -0.50
CA ALA A 69 -4.11 -14.43 0.34
C ALA A 69 -3.37 -14.21 1.67
N TYR A 70 -2.94 -15.29 2.34
CA TYR A 70 -2.14 -15.19 3.56
C TYR A 70 -0.73 -14.63 3.31
N ASP A 71 -0.09 -15.07 2.23
CA ASP A 71 1.23 -14.60 1.82
C ASP A 71 1.17 -13.12 1.45
N ASP A 72 0.15 -12.73 0.67
CA ASP A 72 -0.09 -11.34 0.27
C ASP A 72 -0.29 -10.46 1.51
N ALA A 73 -1.11 -10.87 2.47
CA ALA A 73 -1.33 -10.13 3.71
C ALA A 73 -0.04 -9.91 4.53
N ILE A 74 0.85 -10.90 4.60
CA ILE A 74 2.15 -10.76 5.27
C ILE A 74 3.03 -9.74 4.54
N HIS A 75 3.20 -9.90 3.22
CA HIS A 75 4.09 -9.05 2.43
C HIS A 75 3.59 -7.60 2.42
N GLU A 76 2.27 -7.39 2.33
CA GLU A 76 1.66 -6.08 2.45
C GLU A 76 1.91 -5.44 3.81
N ALA A 77 1.78 -6.21 4.91
CA ALA A 77 2.07 -5.72 6.25
C ALA A 77 3.55 -5.31 6.40
N GLN A 78 4.47 -6.09 5.83
CA GLN A 78 5.91 -5.77 5.81
C GLN A 78 6.21 -4.50 5.00
N ILE A 79 5.59 -4.35 3.82
CA ILE A 79 5.70 -3.16 2.98
C ILE A 79 5.23 -1.91 3.75
N VAL A 80 4.06 -1.97 4.40
CA VAL A 80 3.53 -0.86 5.20
C VAL A 80 4.47 -0.51 6.35
N PHE A 81 4.96 -1.54 7.07
CA PHE A 81 5.87 -1.34 8.19
C PHE A 81 7.20 -0.71 7.77
N GLU A 82 7.75 -1.11 6.62
CA GLU A 82 8.99 -0.54 6.10
C GLU A 82 8.80 0.91 5.63
N MET A 83 7.68 1.22 4.95
CA MET A 83 7.34 2.61 4.63
C MET A 83 7.15 3.47 5.89
N TYR A 84 6.61 2.90 6.96
CA TYR A 84 6.48 3.57 8.26
C TYR A 84 7.84 3.86 8.89
N LYS A 85 8.74 2.87 8.94
CA LYS A 85 10.12 3.05 9.42
C LYS A 85 10.87 4.14 8.66
N GLN A 86 10.67 4.23 7.34
CA GLN A 86 11.27 5.26 6.50
C GLN A 86 10.59 6.64 6.63
N LYS A 87 9.60 6.80 7.51
CA LYS A 87 8.77 8.01 7.66
C LYS A 87 8.06 8.44 6.37
N LYS A 88 7.86 7.50 5.44
CA LYS A 88 7.15 7.71 4.17
C LYS A 88 5.68 7.36 4.28
N TRP A 89 5.29 6.60 5.31
CA TRP A 89 3.88 6.33 5.62
C TRP A 89 3.24 7.51 6.36
N LYS A 90 2.42 8.29 5.66
CA LYS A 90 1.54 9.27 6.31
C LYS A 90 0.26 8.59 6.76
N SER A 91 0.26 8.02 7.97
CA SER A 91 -1.02 7.65 8.60
C SER A 91 -1.83 8.93 8.79
N ILE A 92 -3.11 8.95 8.42
CA ILE A 92 -4.01 10.11 8.60
C ILE A 92 -4.26 10.42 10.10
N ILE A 93 -3.44 9.93 11.03
CA ILE A 93 -3.52 10.26 12.46
C ILE A 93 -2.99 11.69 12.76
N GLU A 94 -2.34 12.37 11.80
CA GLU A 94 -1.97 13.78 11.96
C GLU A 94 -3.11 14.73 11.54
N LYS A 95 -4.19 14.78 12.33
CA LYS A 95 -5.04 15.98 12.41
C LYS A 95 -5.85 16.10 13.71
N GLU A 96 -5.32 15.64 14.84
CA GLU A 96 -5.93 15.92 16.15
C GLU A 96 -5.05 16.62 17.20
N ILE A 97 -3.79 16.98 16.92
CA ILE A 97 -3.02 17.77 17.90
C ILE A 97 -2.21 18.85 17.20
N LYS A 98 -2.82 20.03 17.08
CA LYS A 98 -2.19 21.35 17.22
C LYS A 98 -3.24 22.41 16.87
N ILE A 99 -4.00 22.86 17.86
CA ILE A 99 -4.13 24.30 18.17
C ILE A 99 -4.22 24.40 19.70
N ALA A 100 -3.33 25.22 20.25
CA ALA A 100 -3.22 25.60 21.65
C ALA A 100 -4.34 26.56 22.08
#